data_AF-A0A9E0F6Y7-F1
#
_entry.id   AF-A0A9E0F6Y7-F1
#
_cell.length_a   1.000
_cell.length_b   1.000
_cell.length_c   1.000
_cell.angle_alpha   90.00
_cell.angle_beta   90.00
_cell.angle_gamma   90.00
#
_symmetry.space_group_name_H-M   'P 1'
#
loop_
_entity.id
_entity.type
_entity.pdbx_description
1 polymer ?
#
loop_
_entity_poly.entity_id
_entity_poly.type
_entity_poly.pdbx_seq_one_letter_code
_entity_poly.pdbx_strand_id
1 'polypeptide(L)' 'MNQLDPSSTICAPATAPGIGAISVIRISGAEALNMVTAVFKGHKLNEVPSHTVHFGKITDGENVIDEVLATVFVAPASYT' A
#
# COMPACT_ATOMS: atom_id res chain seq x y z
N MET A 1 -3.41 26.82 1.88
CA MET A 1 -3.26 25.49 1.25
C MET A 1 -1.93 24.94 1.74
N ASN A 2 -1.93 23.90 2.59
CA ASN A 2 -0.66 23.34 3.08
C ASN A 2 0.05 22.70 1.89
N GLN A 3 1.25 23.20 1.57
CA GLN A 3 2.10 22.59 0.56
C GLN A 3 2.56 21.24 1.11
N LEU A 4 2.22 20.15 0.41
CA LEU A 4 2.75 18.84 0.75
C LEU A 4 4.24 18.83 0.42
N ASP A 5 5.08 18.37 1.35
CA ASP A 5 6.49 18.15 1.10
C ASP A 5 6.63 17.08 0.00
N PRO A 6 7.33 17.36 -1.12
CA PRO A 6 7.52 16.41 -2.21
C PRO A 6 8.12 15.06 -1.79
N SER A 7 8.82 15.03 -0.66
CA SER A 7 9.44 13.81 -0.11
C SER A 7 8.51 13.01 0.81
N SER A 8 7.33 13.56 1.15
CA SER A 8 6.38 12.87 2.02
C SER A 8 5.85 11.60 1.38
N THR A 9 5.65 10.58 2.22
CA THR A 9 4.90 9.40 1.78
C THR A 9 3.41 9.73 1.75
N ILE A 10 2.79 9.52 0.58
CA ILE A 10 1.38 9.82 0.31
C ILE A 10 0.56 8.54 0.23
N CYS A 11 -0.73 8.64 0.54
CA CYS A 11 -1.72 7.57 0.43
C CYS A 11 -3.03 8.14 -0.13
N ALA A 12 -3.61 7.47 -1.14
CA ALA A 12 -4.89 7.87 -1.72
C ALA A 12 -5.62 6.70 -2.40
N PRO A 13 -6.96 6.75 -2.51
CA PRO A 13 -7.70 5.89 -3.44
C PRO A 13 -7.21 6.11 -4.87
N ALA A 14 -6.97 5.03 -5.60
CA ALA A 14 -6.56 5.03 -6.99
C ALA A 14 -7.69 4.59 -7.96
N THR A 15 -8.80 4.09 -7.42
CA THR A 15 -10.02 3.76 -8.15
C THR A 15 -11.07 4.86 -8.01
N ALA A 16 -11.98 4.95 -9.00
CA ALA A 16 -13.09 5.89 -8.94
C ALA A 16 -14.00 5.63 -7.73
N PRO A 17 -14.61 6.68 -7.14
CA PRO A 17 -15.55 6.50 -6.05
C PRO A 17 -16.82 5.80 -6.52
N GLY A 18 -17.38 4.92 -5.68
CA GLY A 18 -18.60 4.19 -5.98
C GLY A 18 -18.56 2.76 -5.46
N ILE A 19 -19.57 1.98 -5.85
CA ILE A 19 -19.66 0.55 -5.53
C ILE A 19 -19.04 -0.24 -6.69
N GLY A 20 -18.05 -1.07 -6.37
CA GLY A 20 -17.39 -1.95 -7.31
C GLY A 20 -16.87 -3.20 -6.60
N ALA A 21 -16.48 -4.21 -7.38
CA ALA A 21 -15.94 -5.46 -6.82
C ALA A 21 -14.57 -5.27 -6.16
N ILE A 22 -13.78 -4.30 -6.62
CA ILE A 22 -12.42 -4.02 -6.15
C ILE A 22 -12.25 -2.51 -5.99
N SER A 23 -11.56 -2.12 -4.92
CA SER A 23 -11.04 -0.77 -4.72
C SER A 23 -9.52 -0.84 -4.54
N VAL A 24 -8.79 0.15 -5.06
CA VAL A 24 -7.33 0.23 -4.90
C VAL A 24 -7.00 1.46 -4.07
N ILE A 25 -6.19 1.26 -3.03
CA ILE A 25 -5.51 2.34 -2.30
C ILE A 25 -4.03 2.26 -2.65
N ARG A 26 -3.46 3.37 -3.11
CA ARG A 26 -2.05 3.46 -3.47
C ARG A 26 -1.30 4.29 -2.44
N ILE A 27 -0.18 3.74 -1.97
CA ILE A 27 0.77 4.40 -1.08
C ILE A 27 2.09 4.56 -1.83
N SER A 28 2.73 5.73 -1.75
CA SER A 28 3.97 6.03 -2.46
C SER A 28 4.87 6.96 -1.64
N GLY A 29 6.16 6.64 -1.56
CA GLY A 29 7.19 7.41 -0.86
C GLY A 29 8.16 6.51 -0.10
N ALA A 30 9.17 7.12 0.52
CA ALA A 30 10.26 6.40 1.18
C ALA A 30 9.78 5.42 2.27
N GLU A 31 8.69 5.73 2.96
CA GLU A 31 8.15 4.91 4.05
C GLU A 31 6.99 4.01 3.63
N ALA A 32 6.62 3.97 2.34
CA ALA A 32 5.42 3.28 1.86
C ALA A 32 5.41 1.80 2.25
N LEU A 33 6.51 1.08 1.98
CA LEU A 33 6.59 -0.35 2.29
C LEU A 33 6.63 -0.62 3.79
N ASN A 34 7.33 0.20 4.57
CA ASN A 34 7.41 0.05 6.02
C ASN A 34 6.03 0.24 6.67
N MET A 35 5.33 1.32 6.30
CA MET A 35 3.99 1.61 6.83
C MET A 35 2.98 0.52 6.47
N VAL A 36 2.95 0.06 5.21
CA VAL A 36 2.01 -0.99 4.81
C VAL A 36 2.39 -2.33 5.45
N THR A 37 3.68 -2.66 5.55
CA THR A 37 4.14 -3.90 6.23
C THR A 37 3.71 -3.94 7.69
N ALA A 38 3.67 -2.80 8.39
CA ALA A 38 3.25 -2.75 9.80
C ALA A 38 1.79 -3.16 10.02
N VAL A 39 0.91 -2.90 9.04
CA VAL A 39 -0.54 -3.21 9.13
C VAL A 39 -0.95 -4.43 8.30
N PHE A 40 -0.05 -4.98 7.49
CA PHE A 40 -0.30 -6.15 6.64
C PHE A 40 0.13 -7.44 7.33
N LYS A 41 -0.81 -8.38 7.49
CA LYS A 41 -0.56 -9.75 7.93
C LYS A 41 -0.39 -10.66 6.73
N GLY A 42 0.86 -11.05 6.47
CA GLY A 42 1.26 -11.92 5.37
C GLY A 42 2.78 -11.91 5.24
N HIS A 43 3.29 -11.90 4.01
CA HIS A 43 4.70 -11.63 3.76
C HIS A 43 5.07 -10.22 4.25
N LYS A 44 6.31 -10.05 4.72
CA LYS A 44 6.85 -8.72 5.01
C LYS A 44 7.13 -8.00 3.70
N LEU A 45 6.27 -7.05 3.34
CA LEU A 45 6.28 -6.42 2.02
C LEU A 45 7.53 -5.57 1.73
N ASN A 46 8.30 -5.21 2.76
CA ASN A 46 9.60 -4.56 2.62
C ASN A 46 10.78 -5.54 2.42
N GLU A 47 10.55 -6.85 2.49
CA GLU A 47 11.54 -7.91 2.27
C GLU A 47 11.29 -8.72 0.98
N VAL A 48 10.15 -8.52 0.31
CA VAL A 48 9.79 -9.26 -0.92
C VAL A 48 10.36 -8.60 -2.19
N PRO A 49 10.55 -9.37 -3.28
CA PRO A 49 10.95 -8.80 -4.56
C PRO A 49 9.94 -7.78 -5.09
N SER A 50 10.45 -6.77 -5.79
CA SER A 50 9.61 -5.82 -6.54
C SER A 50 8.81 -6.52 -7.64
N HIS A 51 7.71 -5.91 -8.09
CA HIS A 51 6.80 -6.39 -9.13
C HIS A 51 6.16 -7.75 -8.81
N THR A 52 5.88 -7.98 -7.53
CA THR A 52 5.19 -9.18 -7.06
C THR A 52 3.86 -8.83 -6.39
N VAL A 53 2.97 -9.82 -6.30
CA VAL A 53 1.68 -9.70 -5.62
C VAL A 53 1.62 -10.67 -4.44
N HIS A 54 1.09 -10.19 -3.31
CA HIS A 54 1.01 -10.96 -2.07
C HIS A 54 -0.40 -10.90 -1.51
N PHE A 55 -1.00 -12.07 -1.30
CA PHE A 55 -2.24 -12.18 -0.55
C PHE A 55 -1.99 -12.07 0.95
N GLY A 56 -2.86 -11.35 1.65
CA GLY A 56 -2.83 -11.23 3.10
C GLY A 56 -3.99 -10.41 3.63
N LYS A 57 -3.86 -9.94 4.86
CA LYS A 57 -4.93 -9.18 5.54
C LYS A 57 -4.42 -7.83 6.00
N ILE A 58 -5.22 -6.78 5.88
CA ILE A 58 -4.97 -5.54 6.61
C ILE A 58 -5.64 -5.65 7.97
N THR A 59 -4.90 -5.34 9.03
CA THR A 59 -5.38 -5.49 10.41
C THR A 59 -5.16 -4.23 11.23
N ASP A 60 -6.09 -3.96 12.14
CA ASP A 60 -5.93 -3.01 13.25
C ASP A 60 -5.92 -3.80 14.56
N GLY A 61 -4.72 -4.05 15.08
CA GLY A 61 -4.51 -4.98 16.21
C GLY A 61 -4.93 -6.41 15.84
N GLU A 62 -5.93 -6.94 16.56
CA GLU A 62 -6.52 -8.25 16.29
C GLU A 62 -7.69 -8.21 15.29
N ASN A 63 -8.19 -7.00 14.97
CA ASN A 63 -9.31 -6.84 14.06
C ASN A 63 -8.84 -6.92 12.60
N VAL A 64 -9.48 -7.80 11.81
CA VAL A 64 -9.26 -7.86 10.36
C VAL A 64 -10.13 -6.81 9.69
N ILE A 65 -9.49 -5.87 9.00
CA ILE A 65 -10.16 -4.83 8.22
C ILE A 65 -10.60 -5.38 6.87
N ASP A 66 -9.68 -6.04 6.15
CA ASP A 66 -9.97 -6.63 4.84
C ASP A 66 -8.93 -7.70 4.46
N GLU A 67 -9.29 -8.57 3.51
CA GLU A 67 -8.38 -9.47 2.81
C GLU A 67 -7.98 -8.84 1.47
N VAL A 68 -6.69 -8.66 1.24
CA VAL A 68 -6.17 -7.84 0.14
C VAL A 68 -5.12 -8.57 -0.67
N LEU A 69 -4.94 -8.10 -1.91
CA LEU A 69 -3.75 -8.35 -2.71
C LEU A 69 -2.86 -7.10 -2.67
N ALA A 70 -1.68 -7.22 -2.07
CA ALA A 70 -0.69 -6.15 -2.04
C ALA A 70 0.30 -6.32 -3.20
N THR A 71 0.41 -5.31 -4.07
CA THR A 71 1.42 -5.25 -5.13
C THR A 71 2.58 -4.35 -4.71
N VAL A 72 3.80 -4.84 -4.85
CA VAL A 72 5.02 -4.14 -4.41
C VAL A 72 5.77 -3.60 -5.63
N PHE A 73 6.05 -2.29 -5.63
CA PHE A 73 6.89 -1.63 -6.63
C PHE A 73 8.00 -0.87 -5.90
N VAL A 74 9.24 -0.99 -6.38
CA VAL A 74 10.43 -0.43 -5.71
C VAL A 74 11.18 0.40 -6.73
N ALA A 75 11.60 1.60 -6.32
CA ALA A 75 12.39 2.49 -7.15
C ALA A 75 13.67 1.80 -7.69
N PRO A 76 14.13 2.15 -8.90
CA PRO A 76 13.58 3.18 -9.80
C PRO A 76 12.43 2.68 -10.68
N ALA A 77 11.96 1.45 -10.51
CA ALA A 77 10.95 0.83 -11.34
C ALA A 77 9.55 0.93 -10.69
N SER A 78 9.07 2.15 -10.55
CA SER A 78 7.73 2.49 -10.08
C SER A 78 7.16 3.65 -10.91
N TYR A 79 5.87 3.94 -10.74
CA TYR A 79 5.26 5.10 -11.40
C TYR A 79 5.83 6.44 -10.89
N THR A 80 6.18 6.49 -9.60
CA THR A 80 6.81 7.62 -8.90
C THR A 80 8.28 7.35 -8.63
#